data_AF-X1HIV1-F1
#
_entry.id   AF-X1HIV1-F1
#
_cell.length_a   1.000
_cell.length_b   1.000
_cell.length_c   1.000
_cell.angle_alpha   90.00
_cell.angle_beta   90.00
_cell.angle_gamma   90.00
#
_symmetry.space_group_name_H-M   'P 1'
#
loop_
_entity.id
_entity.type
_entity.pdbx_description
1 polymer ?
#
loop_
_entity_poly.entity_id
_entity_poly.type
_entity_poly.pdbx_seq_one_letter_code
_entity_poly.pdbx_strand_id
1 'polypeptide(L)'
;MAEEKERIGFELGMGWLPDYPEFRDYTVDKKEVSPRLKGLGQKDSIKAMLTKVGVAELERLSIPTSIDLRRWCPPIEHQGALGSCTANAGVGLVEYYERRAFGNHIDASRLFLYKATRNLLHWAGDRGAFIRTTMAAMVLFGVPPEEYWDYIIIDFDKEPSSFCYAFAQNYQTIQYFRLDPPSIPRNLLLKRIKSLLAAG
;
A
#
# COMPACT_ATOMS: atom_id res chain seq x y z
N MET A 1 -4.13 -41.10 19.69
CA MET A 1 -4.53 -39.73 20.05
C MET A 1 -3.24 -38.95 20.18
N ALA A 2 -2.97 -38.03 19.24
CA ALA A 2 -1.77 -37.20 19.32
C ALA A 2 -2.06 -36.06 20.30
N GLU A 3 -1.20 -35.92 21.32
CA GLU A 3 -1.24 -34.82 22.28
C GLU A 3 -1.09 -33.49 21.54
N GLU A 4 -2.11 -32.64 21.66
CA GLU A 4 -2.09 -31.28 21.19
C GLU A 4 -1.16 -30.48 22.11
N LYS A 5 0.10 -30.31 21.69
CA LYS A 5 1.05 -29.46 22.42
C LYS A 5 0.51 -28.04 22.41
N GLU A 6 0.08 -27.56 23.58
CA GLU A 6 -0.32 -26.19 23.84
C GLU A 6 0.82 -25.26 23.37
N ARG A 7 0.59 -24.53 22.29
CA ARG A 7 1.56 -23.55 21.76
C ARG A 7 1.51 -22.31 22.64
N ILE A 8 2.53 -22.16 23.48
CA ILE A 8 2.72 -20.94 24.28
C ILE A 8 3.36 -19.88 23.37
N GLY A 9 2.54 -19.00 22.79
CA GLY A 9 2.96 -17.88 21.95
C GLY A 9 1.83 -17.29 21.11
N PHE A 10 1.99 -16.05 20.62
CA PHE A 10 1.06 -15.48 19.65
C PHE A 10 1.30 -16.09 18.26
N GLU A 11 0.25 -16.60 17.61
CA GLU A 11 0.35 -17.01 16.21
C GLU A 11 0.42 -15.77 15.30
N LEU A 12 1.45 -15.71 14.46
CA LEU A 12 1.67 -14.62 13.51
C LEU A 12 1.39 -15.12 12.10
N GLY A 13 0.43 -14.47 11.43
CA GLY A 13 0.05 -14.77 10.07
C GLY A 13 1.00 -14.15 9.04
N MET A 14 1.10 -14.78 7.88
CA MET A 14 1.72 -14.21 6.68
C MET A 14 0.77 -14.46 5.52
N GLY A 15 0.61 -13.48 4.63
CA GLY A 15 -0.28 -13.64 3.47
C GLY A 15 0.18 -12.91 2.22
N TRP A 16 1.45 -12.53 2.16
CA TRP A 16 1.98 -11.97 0.93
C TRP A 16 2.10 -13.06 -0.14
N LEU A 17 1.56 -12.78 -1.33
CA LEU A 17 1.76 -13.59 -2.52
C LEU A 17 2.58 -12.82 -3.56
N PRO A 18 3.50 -13.48 -4.29
CA PRO A 18 4.31 -12.83 -5.30
C PRO A 18 3.47 -12.40 -6.50
N ASP A 19 3.52 -11.12 -6.84
CA ASP A 19 2.84 -10.55 -8.00
C ASP A 19 3.37 -11.14 -9.31
N TYR A 20 2.48 -11.56 -10.21
CA TYR A 20 2.86 -11.90 -11.58
C TYR A 20 3.28 -10.64 -12.38
N PRO A 21 4.19 -10.74 -13.36
CA PRO A 21 4.48 -9.64 -14.27
C PRO A 21 3.24 -9.19 -15.04
N GLU A 22 3.04 -7.89 -15.18
CA GLU A 22 1.89 -7.33 -15.89
C GLU A 22 2.31 -6.14 -16.76
N PHE A 23 1.95 -6.17 -18.05
CA PHE A 23 2.30 -5.12 -19.02
C PHE A 23 1.58 -3.78 -18.75
N ARG A 24 0.53 -3.78 -17.93
CA ARG A 24 -0.24 -2.59 -17.55
C ARG A 24 0.35 -1.85 -16.35
N ASP A 25 1.33 -2.43 -15.67
CA ASP A 25 1.99 -1.79 -14.54
C ASP A 25 2.60 -0.45 -14.99
N TYR A 26 2.25 0.61 -14.27
CA TYR A 26 2.91 1.88 -14.50
C TYR A 26 4.34 1.83 -14.00
N THR A 27 5.23 2.49 -14.72
CA THR A 27 6.65 2.65 -14.36
C THR A 27 6.96 4.13 -14.17
N VAL A 28 8.19 4.44 -13.76
CA VAL A 28 8.68 5.83 -13.62
C VAL A 28 8.57 6.65 -14.91
N ASP A 29 8.52 5.98 -16.06
CA ASP A 29 8.51 6.62 -17.38
C ASP A 29 7.10 6.93 -17.89
N LYS A 30 6.06 6.59 -17.12
CA LYS A 30 4.66 6.80 -17.51
C LYS A 30 4.38 8.30 -17.73
N LYS A 31 4.08 8.67 -18.98
CA LYS A 31 3.84 10.06 -19.42
C LYS A 31 2.38 10.44 -19.46
N GLU A 32 1.48 9.47 -19.55
CA GLU A 32 0.04 9.72 -19.64
C GLU A 32 -0.61 9.72 -18.26
N VAL A 33 -1.56 10.64 -18.06
CA VAL A 33 -2.46 10.67 -16.91
C VAL A 33 -3.71 9.87 -17.25
N SER A 34 -4.17 9.00 -16.35
CA SER A 34 -5.37 8.19 -16.56
C SER A 34 -6.63 9.07 -16.66
N PRO A 35 -7.70 8.67 -17.39
CA PRO A 35 -8.94 9.45 -17.48
C PRO A 35 -9.55 9.79 -16.12
N ARG A 36 -9.52 8.83 -15.19
CA ARG A 36 -9.96 9.04 -13.81
C ARG A 36 -9.19 10.18 -13.14
N LEU A 37 -7.86 10.13 -13.21
CA LEU A 37 -7.01 11.15 -12.59
C LEU A 37 -7.23 12.53 -13.22
N LYS A 38 -7.42 12.60 -14.54
CA LYS A 38 -7.81 13.85 -15.21
C LYS A 38 -9.13 14.39 -14.68
N GLY A 39 -10.11 13.51 -14.45
CA GLY A 39 -11.40 13.87 -13.84
C GLY A 39 -11.28 14.40 -12.41
N LEU A 40 -10.29 13.92 -11.66
CA LEU A 40 -9.93 14.40 -10.32
C LEU A 40 -9.02 15.64 -10.33
N GLY A 41 -8.78 16.25 -11.50
CA GLY A 41 -7.96 17.46 -11.64
C GLY A 41 -6.45 17.23 -11.66
N GLN A 42 -5.98 15.98 -11.65
CA GLN A 42 -4.55 15.66 -11.74
C GLN A 42 -4.03 16.01 -13.14
N LYS A 43 -3.00 16.87 -13.19
CA LYS A 43 -2.38 17.32 -14.44
C LYS A 43 -1.06 16.62 -14.73
N ASP A 44 -0.35 16.21 -13.69
CA ASP A 44 0.99 15.64 -13.82
C ASP A 44 0.93 14.12 -13.94
N SER A 45 1.68 13.59 -14.90
CA SER A 45 1.97 12.15 -15.00
C SER A 45 3.01 11.72 -13.97
N ILE A 46 3.22 10.42 -13.84
CA ILE A 46 4.23 9.85 -12.93
C ILE A 46 5.60 10.45 -13.22
N LYS A 47 6.00 10.46 -14.49
CA LYS A 47 7.26 11.05 -14.90
C LYS A 47 7.37 12.52 -14.51
N ALA A 48 6.32 13.31 -14.75
CA ALA A 48 6.30 14.73 -14.42
C ALA A 48 6.39 14.96 -12.90
N MET A 49 5.68 14.18 -12.08
CA MET A 49 5.78 14.25 -10.61
C MET A 49 7.18 13.90 -10.12
N LEU A 50 7.78 12.82 -10.64
CA LEU A 50 9.14 12.42 -10.29
C LEU A 50 10.18 13.46 -10.71
N THR A 51 9.99 14.15 -11.83
CA THR A 51 10.84 15.28 -12.24
C THR A 51 10.71 16.45 -11.27
N LYS A 52 9.49 16.83 -10.84
CA LYS A 52 9.27 17.93 -9.89
C LYS A 52 9.89 17.65 -8.52
N VAL A 53 9.85 16.40 -8.08
CA VAL A 53 10.47 15.94 -6.82
C VAL A 53 11.99 15.75 -6.98
N GLY A 54 12.53 15.90 -8.20
CA GLY A 54 13.96 15.82 -8.49
C GLY A 54 14.50 14.40 -8.61
N VAL A 55 13.67 13.35 -8.55
CA VAL A 55 14.09 11.95 -8.52
C VAL A 55 14.13 11.27 -9.90
N ALA A 56 13.80 12.00 -10.97
CA ALA A 56 13.79 11.47 -12.33
C ALA A 56 15.21 11.21 -12.90
N GLU A 57 16.18 12.08 -12.59
CA GLU A 57 17.53 12.05 -13.16
C GLU A 57 18.54 11.46 -12.18
N LEU A 58 18.52 10.14 -12.01
CA LEU A 58 19.30 9.42 -10.99
C LEU A 58 20.81 9.73 -11.04
N GLU A 59 21.39 10.02 -12.20
CA GLU A 59 22.82 10.31 -12.36
C GLU A 59 23.26 11.62 -11.71
N ARG A 60 22.34 12.61 -11.64
CA ARG A 60 22.61 13.94 -11.07
C ARG A 60 22.25 14.05 -9.60
N LEU A 61 21.67 13.00 -9.02
CA LEU A 61 21.24 12.98 -7.63
C LEU A 61 22.40 12.76 -6.68
N SER A 62 22.62 13.71 -5.78
CA SER A 62 23.39 13.51 -4.55
C SER A 62 22.47 12.85 -3.52
N ILE A 63 22.61 11.53 -3.36
CA ILE A 63 21.80 10.75 -2.42
C ILE A 63 22.51 10.73 -1.07
N PRO A 64 21.86 11.14 0.04
CA PRO A 64 22.44 11.04 1.37
C PRO A 64 22.86 9.61 1.70
N THR A 65 23.91 9.46 2.51
CA THR A 65 24.38 8.14 2.99
C THR A 65 23.36 7.48 3.92
N SER A 66 22.52 8.28 4.59
CA SER A 66 21.44 7.83 5.47
C SER A 66 20.25 8.78 5.40
N ILE A 67 19.04 8.24 5.57
CA ILE A 67 17.78 8.98 5.66
C ILE A 67 16.94 8.32 6.76
N ASP A 68 16.25 9.12 7.56
CA ASP A 68 15.33 8.63 8.58
C ASP A 68 13.94 9.21 8.37
N LEU A 69 12.99 8.35 8.01
CA LEU A 69 11.60 8.72 7.74
C LEU A 69 10.67 8.41 8.93
N ARG A 70 11.20 7.85 10.04
CA ARG A 70 10.39 7.35 11.17
C ARG A 70 9.47 8.39 11.79
N ARG A 71 9.82 9.67 11.72
CA ARG A 71 8.98 10.78 12.22
C ARG A 71 7.57 10.81 11.61
N TRP A 72 7.38 10.25 10.42
CA TRP A 72 6.08 10.16 9.75
C TRP A 72 5.49 8.76 9.76
N CYS A 73 6.24 7.74 10.17
CA CYS A 73 5.71 6.39 10.28
C CYS A 73 4.66 6.32 11.42
N PRO A 74 3.56 5.60 11.23
CA PRO A 74 2.61 5.33 12.30
C PRO A 74 3.19 4.38 13.36
N PRO A 75 2.51 4.20 14.51
CA PRO A 75 2.81 3.12 15.44
C PRO A 75 2.85 1.75 14.76
N ILE A 76 3.53 0.81 15.38
CA ILE A 76 3.64 -0.55 14.85
C ILE A 76 2.34 -1.28 15.17
N GLU A 77 1.65 -1.71 14.12
CA GLU A 77 0.43 -2.48 14.20
C GLU A 77 0.66 -3.98 14.42
N HIS A 78 -0.33 -4.66 15.02
CA HIS A 78 -0.28 -6.10 15.26
C HIS A 78 -1.32 -6.86 14.43
N GLN A 79 -0.89 -7.48 13.32
CA GLN A 79 -1.80 -8.19 12.41
C GLN A 79 -2.39 -9.49 12.98
N GLY A 80 -1.81 -10.03 14.07
CA GLY A 80 -2.24 -11.31 14.65
C GLY A 80 -2.00 -12.50 13.71
N ALA A 81 -2.86 -13.51 13.81
CA ALA A 81 -2.76 -14.74 13.02
C ALA A 81 -3.26 -14.58 11.58
N LEU A 82 -3.89 -13.45 11.24
CA LEU A 82 -4.51 -13.22 9.94
C LEU A 82 -3.45 -12.94 8.86
N GLY A 83 -3.60 -13.53 7.67
CA GLY A 83 -2.76 -13.32 6.48
C GLY A 83 -2.86 -11.92 5.84
N SER A 84 -3.09 -10.87 6.61
CA SER A 84 -3.40 -9.52 6.11
C SER A 84 -2.20 -8.57 6.03
N CYS A 85 -0.98 -9.10 5.94
CA CYS A 85 0.25 -8.30 5.96
C CYS A 85 0.32 -7.25 4.82
N THR A 86 -0.24 -7.54 3.64
CA THR A 86 -0.30 -6.55 2.55
C THR A 86 -1.20 -5.36 2.89
N ALA A 87 -2.34 -5.62 3.55
CA ALA A 87 -3.26 -4.57 3.99
C ALA A 87 -2.66 -3.75 5.14
N ASN A 88 -1.96 -4.38 6.08
CA ASN A 88 -1.21 -3.66 7.12
C ASN A 88 -0.14 -2.72 6.51
N ALA A 89 0.63 -3.21 5.53
CA ALA A 89 1.61 -2.38 4.82
C ALA A 89 0.94 -1.24 4.02
N GLY A 90 -0.20 -1.51 3.39
CA GLY A 90 -0.98 -0.51 2.66
C GLY A 90 -1.53 0.60 3.57
N VAL A 91 -2.13 0.22 4.71
CA VAL A 91 -2.59 1.17 5.73
C VAL A 91 -1.43 2.02 6.25
N GLY A 92 -0.31 1.38 6.61
CA GLY A 92 0.87 2.13 7.08
C GLY A 92 1.38 3.16 6.07
N LEU A 93 1.21 2.91 4.76
CA LEU A 93 1.52 3.87 3.72
C LEU A 93 0.53 5.04 3.66
N VAL A 94 -0.78 4.78 3.79
CA VAL A 94 -1.81 5.84 3.86
C VAL A 94 -1.53 6.75 5.05
N GLU A 95 -1.35 6.18 6.24
CA GLU A 95 -1.11 6.93 7.46
C GLU A 95 0.20 7.71 7.44
N TYR A 96 1.24 7.13 6.84
CA TYR A 96 2.51 7.84 6.59
C TYR A 96 2.30 9.11 5.77
N TYR A 97 1.52 9.02 4.67
CA TYR A 97 1.27 10.17 3.81
C TYR A 97 0.30 11.18 4.44
N GLU A 98 -0.68 10.76 5.24
CA GLU A 98 -1.51 11.68 6.03
C GLU A 98 -0.65 12.53 6.98
N ARG A 99 0.27 11.87 7.70
CA ARG A 99 1.22 12.55 8.60
C ARG A 99 2.15 13.49 7.85
N ARG A 100 2.67 13.05 6.71
CA ARG A 100 3.67 13.81 5.96
C ARG A 100 3.07 14.98 5.18
N ALA A 101 1.92 14.79 4.53
CA ALA A 101 1.31 15.79 3.66
C ALA A 101 0.48 16.80 4.43
N PHE A 102 -0.24 16.36 5.48
CA PHE A 102 -1.22 17.18 6.18
C PHE A 102 -0.89 17.42 7.66
N GLY A 103 0.10 16.72 8.22
CA GLY A 103 0.38 16.77 9.66
C GLY A 103 -0.69 16.09 10.51
N ASN A 104 -1.59 15.33 9.88
CA ASN A 104 -2.70 14.63 10.54
C ASN A 104 -2.37 13.14 10.69
N HIS A 105 -3.11 12.44 11.54
CA HIS A 105 -3.06 10.99 11.61
C HIS A 105 -4.49 10.45 11.62
N ILE A 106 -4.74 9.51 10.73
CA ILE A 106 -5.88 8.61 10.80
C ILE A 106 -5.36 7.25 11.24
N ASP A 107 -6.17 6.52 11.99
CA ASP A 107 -6.02 5.08 12.18
C ASP A 107 -6.90 4.42 11.11
N ALA A 108 -6.30 3.84 10.06
CA ALA A 108 -7.06 3.39 8.89
C ALA A 108 -7.38 1.89 8.96
N SER A 109 -8.60 1.51 8.57
CA SER A 109 -9.09 0.14 8.70
C SER A 109 -8.30 -0.86 7.84
N ARG A 110 -7.46 -1.65 8.51
CA ARG A 110 -6.69 -2.74 7.88
C ARG A 110 -7.60 -3.87 7.42
N LEU A 111 -8.66 -4.16 8.18
CA LEU A 111 -9.59 -5.24 7.87
C LEU A 111 -10.45 -4.89 6.65
N PHE A 112 -10.85 -3.61 6.51
CA PHE A 112 -11.53 -3.12 5.32
C PHE A 112 -10.65 -3.31 4.10
N LEU A 113 -9.40 -2.83 4.16
CA LEU A 113 -8.48 -2.92 3.03
C LEU A 113 -8.22 -4.39 2.65
N TYR A 114 -8.06 -5.27 3.64
CA TYR A 114 -7.86 -6.69 3.39
C TYR A 114 -9.08 -7.33 2.69
N LYS A 115 -10.28 -7.03 3.18
CA LYS A 115 -11.52 -7.55 2.59
C LYS A 115 -11.77 -7.00 1.18
N ALA A 116 -11.65 -5.69 0.97
CA ALA A 116 -11.79 -5.05 -0.34
C ALA A 116 -10.78 -5.62 -1.36
N THR A 117 -9.55 -5.91 -0.92
CA THR A 117 -8.52 -6.56 -1.74
C THR A 117 -8.96 -7.96 -2.17
N ARG A 118 -9.47 -8.78 -1.25
CA ARG A 118 -9.91 -10.15 -1.58
C ARG A 118 -11.20 -10.17 -2.41
N ASN A 119 -12.05 -9.15 -2.29
CA ASN A 119 -13.19 -8.95 -3.19
C ASN A 119 -12.72 -8.73 -4.64
N LEU A 120 -11.67 -7.92 -4.88
CA LEU A 120 -11.07 -7.77 -6.22
C LEU A 120 -10.45 -9.07 -6.76
N LEU A 121 -10.02 -9.97 -5.87
CA LEU A 121 -9.50 -11.29 -6.24
C LEU A 121 -10.59 -12.34 -6.42
N HIS A 122 -11.83 -12.04 -6.04
CA HIS A 122 -12.94 -13.00 -5.93
C HIS A 122 -12.61 -14.19 -5.02
N TRP A 123 -11.90 -13.92 -3.91
CA TRP A 123 -11.48 -14.95 -2.95
C TRP A 123 -12.25 -14.86 -1.64
N ALA A 124 -12.48 -16.03 -1.04
CA ALA A 124 -13.00 -16.19 0.33
C ALA A 124 -11.99 -16.95 1.20
N GLY A 125 -12.10 -16.80 2.51
CA GLY A 125 -11.15 -17.37 3.47
C GLY A 125 -9.80 -16.65 3.48
N ASP A 126 -9.00 -16.94 4.52
CA ASP A 126 -7.72 -16.28 4.72
C ASP A 126 -6.65 -16.87 3.78
N ARG A 127 -6.44 -16.23 2.64
CA ARG A 127 -5.52 -16.68 1.58
C ARG A 127 -4.39 -15.68 1.31
N GLY A 128 -4.32 -14.63 2.10
CA GLY A 128 -3.45 -13.51 1.80
C GLY A 128 -3.90 -12.72 0.57
N ALA A 129 -2.96 -11.97 -0.01
CA ALA A 129 -3.18 -11.18 -1.21
C ALA A 129 -1.88 -10.81 -1.92
N PHE A 130 -2.03 -10.40 -3.17
CA PHE A 130 -1.01 -9.72 -3.98
C PHE A 130 -0.87 -8.25 -3.55
N ILE A 131 0.36 -7.71 -3.52
CA ILE A 131 0.58 -6.28 -3.22
C ILE A 131 -0.07 -5.44 -4.32
N ARG A 132 0.05 -5.84 -5.59
CA ARG A 132 -0.64 -5.18 -6.71
C ARG A 132 -2.12 -4.95 -6.40
N THR A 133 -2.82 -6.01 -5.99
CA THR A 133 -4.27 -5.92 -5.80
C THR A 133 -4.63 -5.10 -4.57
N THR A 134 -3.78 -5.14 -3.55
CA THR A 134 -3.94 -4.27 -2.37
C THR A 134 -3.79 -2.79 -2.77
N MET A 135 -2.76 -2.44 -3.54
CA MET A 135 -2.58 -1.08 -4.07
C MET A 135 -3.73 -0.66 -4.99
N ALA A 136 -4.25 -1.59 -5.81
CA ALA A 136 -5.43 -1.35 -6.63
C ALA A 136 -6.68 -1.08 -5.79
N ALA A 137 -6.91 -1.80 -4.69
CA ALA A 137 -8.00 -1.54 -3.76
C ALA A 137 -7.87 -0.14 -3.12
N MET A 138 -6.66 0.28 -2.73
CA MET A 138 -6.42 1.63 -2.20
C MET A 138 -6.72 2.73 -3.24
N VAL A 139 -6.42 2.49 -4.52
CA VAL A 139 -6.79 3.44 -5.59
C VAL A 139 -8.30 3.41 -5.84
N LEU A 140 -8.91 2.22 -5.95
CA LEU A 140 -10.33 2.09 -6.33
C LEU A 140 -11.28 2.53 -5.21
N PHE A 141 -11.00 2.15 -3.97
CA PHE A 141 -11.90 2.33 -2.85
C PHE A 141 -11.34 3.31 -1.81
N GLY A 142 -10.02 3.34 -1.62
CA GLY A 142 -9.39 4.03 -0.49
C GLY A 142 -9.49 3.20 0.78
N VAL A 143 -9.38 3.84 1.95
CA VAL A 143 -9.46 3.17 3.26
C VAL A 143 -10.19 4.06 4.27
N PRO A 144 -11.26 3.61 4.94
CA PRO A 144 -11.94 4.40 5.96
C PRO A 144 -11.16 4.33 7.30
N PRO A 145 -11.44 5.22 8.27
CA PRO A 145 -10.91 5.07 9.62
C PRO A 145 -11.33 3.74 10.27
N GLU A 146 -10.45 3.16 11.09
CA GLU A 146 -10.63 1.84 11.71
C GLU A 146 -11.83 1.80 12.67
N GLU A 147 -12.18 2.92 13.30
CA GLU A 147 -13.38 3.04 14.17
C GLU A 147 -14.71 2.70 13.46
N TYR A 148 -14.75 2.70 12.12
CA TYR A 148 -15.94 2.31 11.35
C TYR A 148 -15.89 0.87 10.84
N TRP A 149 -14.73 0.22 10.93
CA TRP A 149 -14.54 -1.17 10.55
C TRP A 149 -13.34 -1.75 11.31
N ASP A 150 -13.59 -2.14 12.55
CA ASP A 150 -12.58 -2.54 13.53
C ASP A 150 -11.74 -3.74 13.07
N TYR A 151 -10.52 -3.85 13.59
CA TYR A 151 -9.63 -4.97 13.33
C TYR A 151 -9.95 -6.23 14.15
N ILE A 152 -11.15 -6.76 13.95
CA ILE A 152 -11.61 -8.01 14.56
C ILE A 152 -11.30 -9.16 13.59
N ILE A 153 -10.18 -9.86 13.81
CA ILE A 153 -9.65 -10.82 12.82
C ILE A 153 -10.61 -11.98 12.48
N ILE A 154 -11.54 -12.35 13.38
CA ILE A 154 -12.56 -13.38 13.08
C ILE A 154 -13.59 -12.92 12.06
N ASP A 155 -13.71 -11.61 11.87
CA ASP A 155 -14.69 -10.96 10.99
C ASP A 155 -14.10 -10.62 9.62
N PHE A 156 -12.87 -11.07 9.33
CA PHE A 156 -12.14 -10.72 8.11
C PHE A 156 -12.90 -10.98 6.80
N ASP A 157 -13.81 -11.95 6.80
CA ASP A 157 -14.65 -12.32 5.65
C ASP A 157 -15.98 -11.55 5.55
N LYS A 158 -16.39 -10.85 6.61
CA LYS A 158 -17.60 -10.03 6.61
C LYS A 158 -17.44 -8.87 5.63
N GLU A 159 -18.52 -8.53 4.94
CA GLU A 159 -18.54 -7.43 3.98
C GLU A 159 -18.71 -6.09 4.71
N PRO A 160 -17.83 -5.10 4.47
CA PRO A 160 -18.01 -3.75 4.98
C PRO A 160 -19.30 -3.12 4.49
N SER A 161 -19.88 -2.25 5.32
CA SER A 161 -21.07 -1.52 4.92
C SER A 161 -20.79 -0.57 3.74
N SER A 162 -21.84 -0.20 3.00
CA SER A 162 -21.74 0.82 1.95
C SER A 162 -21.24 2.16 2.48
N PHE A 163 -21.53 2.49 3.75
CA PHE A 163 -20.99 3.65 4.43
C PHE A 163 -19.45 3.62 4.49
N CYS A 164 -18.85 2.47 4.85
CA CYS A 164 -17.40 2.32 4.88
C CYS A 164 -16.77 2.56 3.50
N TYR A 165 -17.36 2.00 2.44
CA TYR A 165 -16.90 2.24 1.06
C TYR A 165 -17.04 3.70 0.63
N ALA A 166 -18.12 4.38 1.03
CA ALA A 166 -18.32 5.79 0.72
C ALA A 166 -17.31 6.69 1.45
N PHE A 167 -17.07 6.45 2.75
CA PHE A 167 -16.07 7.21 3.51
C PHE A 167 -14.65 6.95 2.98
N ALA A 168 -14.32 5.69 2.66
CA ALA A 168 -13.01 5.32 2.13
C ALA A 168 -12.56 6.18 0.92
N GLN A 169 -13.50 6.71 0.13
CA GLN A 169 -13.21 7.57 -1.02
C GLN A 169 -12.41 8.84 -0.66
N ASN A 170 -12.54 9.34 0.58
CA ASN A 170 -11.79 10.50 1.05
C ASN A 170 -10.29 10.23 1.23
N TYR A 171 -9.90 8.95 1.32
CA TYR A 171 -8.52 8.51 1.54
C TYR A 171 -8.03 7.61 0.40
N GLN A 172 -8.43 7.93 -0.84
CA GLN A 172 -7.99 7.20 -2.03
C GLN A 172 -6.53 7.50 -2.36
N THR A 173 -5.77 6.44 -2.62
CA THR A 173 -4.44 6.57 -3.22
C THR A 173 -4.58 7.17 -4.61
N ILE A 174 -3.78 8.21 -4.90
CA ILE A 174 -3.78 8.88 -6.20
C ILE A 174 -3.41 7.87 -7.29
N GLN A 175 -2.27 7.20 -7.13
CA GLN A 175 -1.76 6.22 -8.08
C GLN A 175 -0.61 5.43 -7.45
N TYR A 176 -0.26 4.30 -8.07
CA TYR A 176 0.94 3.52 -7.75
C TYR A 176 1.71 3.18 -9.03
N PHE A 177 2.99 2.87 -8.89
CA PHE A 177 3.85 2.44 -9.98
C PHE A 177 4.89 1.44 -9.46
N ARG A 178 5.37 0.59 -10.36
CA ARG A 178 6.33 -0.46 -10.06
C ARG A 178 7.76 0.07 -10.19
N LEU A 179 8.59 -0.25 -9.19
CA LEU A 179 10.01 0.12 -9.18
C LEU A 179 10.89 -0.94 -9.83
N ASP A 180 10.45 -2.20 -9.81
CA ASP A 180 11.14 -3.40 -10.27
C ASP A 180 10.50 -4.04 -11.52
N PRO A 181 10.37 -3.30 -12.65
CA PRO A 181 9.89 -3.91 -13.88
C PRO A 181 10.86 -5.01 -14.36
N PRO A 182 10.38 -5.97 -15.19
CA PRO A 182 11.23 -7.03 -15.73
C PRO A 182 12.54 -6.49 -16.31
N SER A 183 13.64 -7.18 -16.02
CA SER A 183 14.99 -6.86 -16.52
C SER A 183 15.62 -5.56 -16.01
N ILE A 184 15.12 -4.93 -14.94
CA ILE A 184 15.81 -3.80 -14.33
C ILE A 184 17.15 -4.23 -13.70
N PRO A 185 18.27 -3.53 -13.96
CA PRO A 185 19.53 -3.78 -13.26
C PRO A 185 19.41 -3.52 -11.76
N ARG A 186 19.95 -4.43 -10.93
CA ARG A 186 19.84 -4.34 -9.46
C ARG A 186 20.42 -3.05 -8.87
N ASN A 187 21.54 -2.57 -9.41
CA ASN A 187 22.18 -1.32 -9.02
C ASN A 187 21.27 -0.11 -9.31
N LEU A 188 20.58 -0.12 -10.45
CA LEU A 188 19.64 0.93 -10.83
C LEU A 188 18.40 0.91 -9.93
N LEU A 189 17.85 -0.27 -9.66
CA LEU A 189 16.73 -0.45 -8.73
C LEU A 189 17.06 0.08 -7.33
N LEU A 190 18.21 -0.33 -6.77
CA LEU A 190 18.64 0.14 -5.45
C LEU A 190 18.83 1.66 -5.42
N LYS A 191 19.47 2.23 -6.45
CA LYS A 191 19.66 3.69 -6.56
C LYS A 191 18.32 4.42 -6.59
N ARG A 192 17.33 3.87 -7.31
CA ARG A 192 15.97 4.41 -7.41
C ARG A 192 15.19 4.32 -6.09
N ILE A 193 15.30 3.21 -5.37
CA ILE A 193 14.70 3.08 -4.04
C ILE A 193 15.28 4.15 -3.11
N LYS A 194 16.60 4.27 -3.07
CA LYS A 194 17.27 5.27 -2.22
C LYS A 194 16.91 6.71 -2.59
N SER A 195 16.78 7.04 -3.88
CA SER A 195 16.37 8.40 -4.29
C SER A 195 14.93 8.72 -3.86
N LEU A 196 14.02 7.75 -3.96
CA LEU A 196 12.64 7.94 -3.51
C LEU A 196 12.55 8.10 -1.99
N LEU A 197 13.29 7.28 -1.24
CA LEU A 197 13.40 7.45 0.22
C LEU A 197 14.01 8.81 0.59
N ALA A 198 15.01 9.29 -0.15
CA ALA A 198 15.62 10.60 0.09
C ALA A 198 14.68 11.78 -0.18
N ALA A 199 13.76 11.64 -1.14
CA ALA A 199 12.69 12.60 -1.37
C ALA A 199 11.63 12.59 -0.27
N GLY A 200 11.57 11.50 0.52
CA GLY A 200 10.55 11.19 1.51
C GLY A 200 9.31 10.58 0.87
#